data_AF-A0A226HGI3-F1
#
_entry.id   AF-A0A226HGI3-F1
#
_cell.length_a   1.000
_cell.length_b   1.000
_cell.length_c   1.000
_cell.angle_alpha   90.00
_cell.angle_beta   90.00
_cell.angle_gamma   90.00
#
_symmetry.space_group_name_H-M   'P 1'
#
loop_
_entity.id
_entity.type
_entity.pdbx_description
1 polymer ?
#
loop_
_entity_poly.entity_id
_entity_poly.type
_entity_poly.pdbx_seq_one_letter_code
_entity_poly.pdbx_strand_id
1 'polypeptide(L)'
;MRAIIFALFALFFISLSAQETKKDTLFFKYDQKYIKTFTEIPETYYLADSHDGDQGAFFFKEEQRFDNLKNTKLRCLKKFVRSSQFFDSKKKLHDYEIAGLFGKYVIFLVRKNGVAVEYIKVVPGFQIE
;
A
#
# COMPACT_ATOMS: atom_id res chain seq x y z
N MET A 1 -2.30 10.97 52.34
CA MET A 1 -2.33 11.81 51.11
C MET A 1 -1.22 11.53 50.10
N ARG A 2 -0.01 11.09 50.51
CA ARG A 2 1.09 10.75 49.56
C ARG A 2 0.88 9.46 48.74
N ALA A 3 0.23 8.44 49.31
CA ALA A 3 0.00 7.15 48.63
C ALA A 3 -1.07 7.19 47.51
N ILE A 4 -2.05 8.08 47.62
CA ILE A 4 -3.15 8.21 46.64
C ILE A 4 -2.64 8.80 45.31
N ILE A 5 -1.61 9.66 45.38
CA ILE A 5 -0.99 10.27 44.19
C ILE A 5 -0.24 9.23 43.36
N PHE A 6 0.39 8.23 44.00
CA PHE A 6 1.08 7.15 43.29
C PHE A 6 0.11 6.16 42.61
N ALA A 7 -1.07 5.93 43.19
CA ALA A 7 -2.09 5.06 42.60
C ALA A 7 -2.72 5.66 41.32
N LEU A 8 -2.89 6.98 41.27
CA LEU A 8 -3.39 7.69 40.09
C LEU A 8 -2.41 7.66 38.91
N PHE A 9 -1.10 7.62 39.20
CA PHE A 9 -0.07 7.56 38.16
C PHE A 9 0.04 6.17 37.51
N ALA A 10 -0.27 5.10 38.24
CA ALA A 10 -0.23 3.73 37.74
C ALA A 10 -1.33 3.43 36.70
N LEU A 11 -2.48 4.10 36.79
CA LEU A 11 -3.62 3.92 35.87
C LEU A 11 -3.38 4.53 34.47
N PHE A 12 -2.41 5.43 34.31
CA PHE A 12 -2.09 6.03 33.01
C PHE A 12 -1.23 5.12 32.11
N PHE A 13 -0.52 4.15 32.67
CA PHE A 13 0.38 3.29 31.89
C PHE A 13 -0.33 2.12 31.20
N ILE A 14 -1.57 1.79 31.58
CA ILE A 14 -2.26 0.57 31.13
C ILE A 14 -3.09 0.76 29.85
N SER A 15 -3.15 1.97 29.28
CA SER A 15 -4.12 2.28 28.21
C SER A 15 -3.49 2.46 26.82
N LEU A 16 -2.18 2.25 26.66
CA LEU A 16 -1.50 2.46 25.38
C LEU A 16 -1.40 1.20 24.50
N SER A 17 -2.40 0.31 24.55
CA SER A 17 -2.60 -0.62 23.44
C SER A 17 -3.17 0.20 22.27
N ALA A 18 -2.27 0.65 21.40
CA ALA A 18 -2.56 1.30 20.13
C ALA A 18 -3.74 0.59 19.45
N GLN A 19 -4.80 1.33 19.14
CA GLN A 19 -5.87 0.82 18.29
C GLN A 19 -5.29 0.56 16.90
N GLU A 20 -4.78 -0.64 16.67
CA GLU A 20 -4.53 -1.12 15.32
C GLU A 20 -5.90 -1.26 14.64
N THR A 21 -6.33 -0.20 13.96
CA THR A 21 -7.49 -0.27 13.09
C THR A 21 -7.22 -1.35 12.05
N LYS A 22 -8.02 -2.42 12.11
CA LYS A 22 -7.97 -3.53 11.15
C LYS A 22 -8.16 -2.95 9.74
N LYS A 23 -7.07 -2.91 8.96
CA LYS A 23 -7.10 -2.44 7.57
C LYS A 23 -7.80 -3.46 6.69
N ASP A 24 -8.61 -3.00 5.76
CA ASP A 24 -9.18 -3.84 4.72
C ASP A 24 -8.08 -4.31 3.75
N THR A 25 -8.23 -5.52 3.23
CA THR A 25 -7.28 -6.09 2.27
C THR A 25 -7.78 -5.94 0.84
N LEU A 26 -6.93 -5.39 -0.04
CA LEU A 26 -7.20 -5.25 -1.46
C LEU A 26 -6.25 -6.14 -2.27
N PHE A 27 -6.84 -6.91 -3.19
CA PHE A 27 -6.11 -7.78 -4.10
C PHE A 27 -6.23 -7.23 -5.52
N PHE A 28 -5.10 -6.85 -6.10
CA PHE A 28 -5.04 -6.34 -7.46
C PHE A 28 -4.36 -7.35 -8.38
N LYS A 29 -4.92 -7.54 -9.57
CA LYS A 29 -4.23 -8.29 -10.62
C LYS A 29 -2.94 -7.56 -10.98
N TYR A 30 -1.81 -8.27 -10.97
CA TYR A 30 -0.54 -7.77 -11.47
C TYR A 30 -0.66 -7.57 -12.99
N ASP A 31 -0.50 -6.33 -13.44
CA ASP A 31 -0.55 -5.94 -14.85
C ASP A 31 0.79 -5.34 -15.26
N GLN A 32 1.59 -6.11 -16.01
CA GLN A 32 2.91 -5.71 -16.50
C GLN A 32 2.88 -4.47 -17.42
N LYS A 33 1.74 -4.15 -18.03
CA LYS A 33 1.61 -2.93 -18.84
C LYS A 33 1.38 -1.68 -18.00
N TYR A 34 0.93 -1.85 -16.76
CA TYR A 34 0.62 -0.75 -15.86
C TYR A 34 1.63 -0.60 -14.73
N ILE A 35 2.24 -1.71 -14.31
CA ILE A 35 3.25 -1.77 -13.25
C ILE A 35 4.62 -1.90 -13.93
N LYS A 36 5.48 -0.90 -13.72
CA LYS A 36 6.87 -0.88 -14.16
C LYS A 36 7.77 -1.35 -13.03
N THR A 37 8.78 -2.13 -13.36
CA THR A 37 9.84 -2.60 -12.45
C THR A 37 11.19 -2.38 -13.12
N PHE A 38 12.23 -2.10 -12.33
CA PHE A 38 13.58 -1.91 -12.85
C PHE A 38 14.49 -3.04 -12.33
N THR A 39 15.46 -3.45 -13.15
CA THR A 39 16.36 -4.56 -12.83
C THR A 39 17.23 -4.25 -11.61
N GLU A 40 17.55 -2.98 -11.43
CA GLU A 40 18.37 -2.41 -10.37
C GLU A 40 17.64 -2.40 -9.01
N ILE A 41 16.30 -2.33 -9.03
CA ILE A 41 15.43 -2.29 -7.85
C ILE A 41 14.21 -3.22 -8.03
N PRO A 42 14.43 -4.54 -8.06
CA PRO A 42 13.40 -5.51 -8.46
C PRO A 42 12.22 -5.63 -7.48
N GLU A 43 12.37 -5.10 -6.26
CA GLU A 43 11.35 -5.09 -5.20
C GLU A 43 10.51 -3.80 -5.20
N THR A 44 10.71 -2.92 -6.18
CA THR A 44 9.97 -1.66 -6.31
C THR A 44 9.11 -1.67 -7.58
N TYR A 45 7.83 -1.36 -7.40
CA TYR A 45 6.80 -1.41 -8.43
C TYR A 45 6.22 -0.01 -8.65
N TYR A 46 6.54 0.61 -9.78
CA TYR A 46 6.06 1.94 -10.15
C TYR A 46 4.79 1.85 -10.99
N LEU A 47 3.91 2.85 -10.89
CA LEU A 47 2.73 2.93 -11.75
C LEU A 47 3.06 3.71 -13.02
N ALA A 48 2.50 3.28 -14.15
CA ALA A 48 2.66 4.00 -15.41
C ALA A 48 2.02 5.41 -15.41
N ASP A 49 1.11 5.68 -14.47
CA ASP A 49 0.47 6.99 -14.29
C ASP A 49 1.18 7.87 -13.23
N SER A 50 2.18 7.34 -12.49
CA SER A 50 2.97 8.10 -11.51
C SER A 50 3.92 9.08 -12.20
N HIS A 51 4.24 10.19 -11.54
CA HIS A 51 5.29 11.09 -11.99
C HIS A 51 6.67 10.46 -11.92
N ASP A 52 7.52 10.98 -12.79
CA ASP A 52 8.96 10.86 -12.86
C ASP A 52 9.54 12.30 -12.84
N GLY A 53 10.36 12.64 -11.83
CA GLY A 53 11.02 13.94 -11.69
C GLY A 53 10.69 14.73 -10.42
N ASP A 54 10.88 16.06 -10.45
CA ASP A 54 10.91 16.98 -9.30
C ASP A 54 9.68 16.98 -8.37
N GLN A 55 8.57 16.36 -8.77
CA GLN A 55 7.32 16.29 -7.98
C GLN A 55 7.22 15.00 -7.14
N GLY A 56 8.19 14.11 -7.28
CA GLY A 56 8.25 12.80 -6.63
C GLY A 56 7.34 11.75 -7.25
N ALA A 57 7.66 10.49 -6.99
CA ALA A 57 7.04 9.33 -7.60
C ALA A 57 6.37 8.43 -6.56
N PHE A 58 5.16 7.98 -6.86
CA PHE A 58 4.51 6.91 -6.12
C PHE A 58 5.07 5.55 -6.55
N PHE A 59 5.29 4.68 -5.56
CA PHE A 59 5.65 3.30 -5.81
C PHE A 59 5.04 2.38 -4.76
N PHE A 60 5.01 1.09 -5.08
CA PHE A 60 4.83 0.03 -4.12
C PHE A 60 6.18 -0.63 -3.85
N LYS A 61 6.53 -0.81 -2.58
CA LYS A 61 7.69 -1.61 -2.17
C LYS A 61 7.20 -2.98 -1.73
N GLU A 62 7.87 -4.02 -2.20
CA GLU A 62 7.65 -5.39 -1.74
C GLU A 62 7.93 -5.51 -0.25
N GLU A 63 7.05 -6.22 0.45
CA GLU A 63 7.28 -6.60 1.85
C GLU A 63 7.40 -8.12 2.00
N GLN A 64 6.49 -8.88 1.38
CA GLN A 64 6.47 -10.33 1.52
C GLN A 64 5.76 -11.02 0.36
N ARG A 65 6.14 -12.27 0.06
CA ARG A 65 5.48 -13.13 -0.93
C ARG A 65 4.78 -14.33 -0.29
N PHE A 66 3.69 -14.77 -0.92
CA PHE A 66 2.92 -15.92 -0.51
C PHE A 66 2.42 -16.70 -1.74
N ASP A 67 2.42 -18.03 -1.66
CA ASP A 67 2.00 -18.89 -2.78
C ASP A 67 0.59 -19.46 -2.64
N ASN A 68 -0.05 -19.30 -1.46
CA ASN A 68 -1.26 -20.05 -1.10
C ASN A 68 -2.31 -19.22 -0.35
N LEU A 69 -2.62 -18.02 -0.82
CA LEU A 69 -3.78 -17.27 -0.30
C LEU A 69 -5.06 -17.68 -1.07
N LYS A 70 -6.14 -17.99 -0.34
CA LYS A 70 -7.47 -18.18 -0.93
C LYS A 70 -8.17 -16.82 -1.03
N ASN A 71 -8.07 -16.15 -2.18
CA ASN A 71 -8.93 -15.00 -2.46
C ASN A 71 -9.54 -15.05 -3.87
N THR A 72 -10.82 -14.69 -3.95
CA THR A 72 -11.64 -14.73 -5.16
C THR A 72 -11.83 -13.37 -5.82
N LYS A 73 -11.64 -12.23 -5.11
CA LYS A 73 -11.99 -10.90 -5.64
C LYS A 73 -10.77 -10.10 -6.09
N LEU A 74 -10.30 -10.41 -7.30
CA LEU A 74 -9.27 -9.63 -7.98
C LEU A 74 -9.84 -8.34 -8.58
N ARG A 75 -9.21 -7.21 -8.26
CA ARG A 75 -9.53 -5.89 -8.82
C ARG A 75 -8.48 -5.48 -9.86
N CYS A 76 -8.84 -4.58 -10.76
CA CYS A 76 -7.88 -3.95 -11.67
C CYS A 76 -7.29 -2.70 -11.00
N LEU A 77 -5.96 -2.71 -10.77
CA LEU A 77 -5.25 -1.59 -10.13
C LEU A 77 -5.43 -0.28 -10.89
N LYS A 78 -5.21 -0.32 -12.21
CA LYS A 78 -5.40 0.84 -13.10
C LYS A 78 -6.80 1.44 -12.99
N LYS A 79 -7.84 0.60 -12.97
CA LYS A 79 -9.22 1.07 -12.83
C LYS A 79 -9.44 1.71 -11.46
N PHE A 80 -8.90 1.12 -10.40
CA PHE A 80 -9.01 1.65 -9.04
C PHE A 80 -8.34 3.02 -8.92
N VAL A 81 -7.08 3.13 -9.34
CA VAL A 81 -6.30 4.38 -9.31
C VAL A 81 -7.01 5.47 -10.11
N ARG A 82 -7.41 5.18 -11.35
CA ARG A 82 -8.08 6.16 -12.23
C ARG A 82 -9.51 6.51 -11.83
N SER A 83 -10.14 5.70 -10.98
CA SER A 83 -11.44 6.02 -10.38
C SER A 83 -11.33 6.83 -9.09
N SER A 84 -10.12 6.98 -8.56
CA SER A 84 -9.90 7.79 -7.36
C SER A 84 -9.96 9.27 -7.71
N GLN A 85 -10.28 10.10 -6.72
CA GLN A 85 -10.19 11.56 -6.83
C GLN A 85 -8.77 12.09 -7.07
N PHE A 86 -7.76 11.22 -6.95
CA PHE A 86 -6.34 11.57 -7.09
C PHE A 86 -5.82 11.39 -8.51
N PHE A 87 -6.69 10.97 -9.46
CA PHE A 87 -6.35 10.91 -10.87
C PHE A 87 -7.18 11.94 -11.63
N ASP A 88 -6.51 12.94 -12.21
CA ASP A 88 -7.18 14.06 -12.87
C ASP A 88 -7.58 13.75 -14.32
N SER A 89 -8.37 14.66 -14.90
CA SER A 89 -8.81 14.58 -16.30
C SER A 89 -7.68 14.79 -17.32
N LYS A 90 -6.55 15.36 -16.90
CA LYS A 90 -5.32 15.52 -17.68
C LYS A 90 -4.42 14.27 -17.60
N LYS A 91 -4.91 13.19 -16.98
CA LYS A 91 -4.21 11.91 -16.76
C LYS A 91 -3.02 12.01 -15.80
N LYS A 92 -3.05 12.98 -14.88
CA LYS A 92 -2.05 13.22 -13.85
C LYS A 92 -2.46 12.51 -12.56
N LEU A 93 -1.54 11.77 -11.95
CA LEU A 93 -1.73 11.15 -10.63
C LEU A 93 -1.14 12.02 -9.53
N HIS A 94 -1.91 12.25 -8.46
CA HIS A 94 -1.43 12.91 -7.25
C HIS A 94 -0.74 11.87 -6.35
N ASP A 95 0.58 11.73 -6.53
CA ASP A 95 1.38 10.61 -6.03
C ASP A 95 1.50 10.53 -4.50
N TYR A 96 1.57 11.67 -3.82
CA TYR A 96 1.58 11.70 -2.36
C TYR A 96 0.23 11.24 -1.79
N GLU A 97 -0.87 11.74 -2.36
CA GLU A 97 -2.22 11.46 -1.90
C GLU A 97 -2.65 10.02 -2.19
N ILE A 98 -2.27 9.47 -3.36
CA ILE A 98 -2.52 8.06 -3.66
C ILE A 98 -1.71 7.13 -2.74
N ALA A 99 -0.50 7.53 -2.34
CA ALA A 99 0.26 6.81 -1.31
C ALA A 99 -0.50 6.78 0.02
N GLY A 100 -1.05 7.93 0.44
CA GLY A 100 -1.89 8.05 1.63
C GLY A 100 -3.18 7.22 1.55
N LEU A 101 -3.81 7.13 0.37
CA LEU A 101 -4.98 6.27 0.15
C LEU A 101 -4.62 4.79 0.35
N PHE A 102 -3.58 4.32 -0.33
CA PHE A 102 -3.16 2.93 -0.25
C PHE A 102 -2.64 2.57 1.15
N GLY A 103 -2.11 3.54 1.91
CA GLY A 103 -1.65 3.33 3.28
C GLY A 103 -2.76 2.89 4.24
N LYS A 104 -4.03 3.07 3.87
CA LYS A 104 -5.21 2.65 4.65
C LYS A 104 -5.56 1.17 4.46
N TYR A 105 -4.92 0.47 3.53
CA TYR A 105 -5.23 -0.91 3.17
C TYR A 105 -4.03 -1.84 3.33
N VAL A 106 -4.29 -3.14 3.41
CA VAL A 106 -3.29 -4.17 3.12
C VAL A 106 -3.37 -4.49 1.63
N ILE A 107 -2.27 -4.31 0.89
CA ILE A 107 -2.27 -4.45 -0.57
C ILE A 107 -1.56 -5.72 -0.99
N PHE A 108 -2.19 -6.49 -1.87
CA PHE A 108 -1.55 -7.60 -2.59
C PHE A 108 -1.59 -7.36 -4.09
N LEU A 109 -0.43 -7.45 -4.74
CA LEU A 109 -0.31 -7.61 -6.18
C LEU A 109 -0.29 -9.11 -6.49
N VAL A 110 -1.24 -9.57 -7.29
CA VAL A 110 -1.47 -10.99 -7.56
C VAL A 110 -1.02 -11.33 -8.96
N ARG A 111 0.07 -12.09 -9.06
CA ARG A 111 0.67 -12.54 -10.32
C ARG A 111 0.25 -13.99 -10.58
N LYS A 112 -0.28 -14.25 -11.77
CA LYS A 112 -0.68 -15.60 -12.21
C LYS A 112 0.27 -16.09 -13.29
N ASN A 113 0.97 -17.18 -13.02
CA ASN A 113 1.89 -17.83 -13.95
C ASN A 113 1.38 -19.24 -14.25
N GLY A 114 0.48 -19.36 -15.22
CA GLY A 114 -0.22 -20.61 -15.49
C GLY A 114 -1.11 -21.02 -14.32
N VAL A 115 -0.78 -22.14 -13.67
CA VAL A 115 -1.52 -22.68 -12.51
C VAL A 115 -1.06 -22.06 -11.19
N ALA A 116 0.19 -21.57 -11.12
CA ALA A 116 0.74 -20.95 -9.92
C ALA A 116 0.21 -19.51 -9.75
N VAL A 117 -0.15 -19.16 -8.50
CA VAL A 117 -0.59 -17.81 -8.14
C VAL A 117 0.32 -17.30 -7.02
N GLU A 118 1.06 -16.25 -7.33
CA GLU A 118 1.94 -15.54 -6.40
C GLU A 118 1.20 -14.31 -5.88
N TYR A 119 1.23 -14.11 -4.57
CA TYR A 119 0.65 -12.97 -3.88
C TYR A 119 1.78 -12.14 -3.27
N ILE A 120 1.99 -10.95 -3.80
CA ILE A 120 3.06 -10.04 -3.41
C ILE A 120 2.43 -8.97 -2.51
N LYS A 121 2.66 -9.06 -1.21
CA LYS A 121 2.29 -8.03 -0.25
C LYS A 121 3.19 -6.83 -0.46
N VAL A 122 2.59 -5.66 -0.60
CA VAL A 122 3.32 -4.41 -0.84
C VAL A 122 2.87 -3.30 0.10
N VAL A 123 3.79 -2.38 0.35
CA VAL A 123 3.53 -1.13 1.06
C VAL A 123 3.66 0.06 0.10
N PRO A 124 2.78 1.06 0.19
CA PRO A 124 2.90 2.27 -0.62
C PRO A 124 4.08 3.13 -0.14
N GLY A 125 4.75 3.77 -1.09
CA GLY A 125 5.81 4.72 -0.86
C GLY A 125 5.68 5.92 -1.79
N PHE A 126 6.30 7.02 -1.38
CA PHE A 126 6.43 8.24 -2.15
C PHE A 126 7.84 8.79 -1.90
N GLN A 127 8.54 9.18 -2.97
CA GLN A 127 9.87 9.75 -2.86
C GLN A 127 10.03 10.89 -3.84
N ILE A 128 10.63 11.99 -3.38
CA ILE A 128 11.09 13.10 -4.22
C ILE A 128 12.57 12.83 -4.51
N GLU A 129 12.96 12.93 -5.77
CA GLU A 129 14.38 12.91 -6.19
C GLU A 129 15.01 14.30 -6.08
#